data_AF-N6XGJ5-F1
#
_entry.id   AF-N6XGJ5-F1
#
_cell.length_a   1.000
_cell.length_b   1.000
_cell.length_c   1.000
_cell.angle_alpha   90.00
_cell.angle_beta   90.00
_cell.angle_gamma   90.00
#
_symmetry.space_group_name_H-M   'P 1'
#
loop_
_entity.id
_entity.type
_entity.pdbx_description
1 polymer ?
#
loop_
_entity_poly.entity_id
_entity_poly.type
_entity_poly.pdbx_seq_one_letter_code
_entity_poly.pdbx_strand_id
1 'polypeptide(L)'
;MKLKEIWAIRVRLQLSTNLRDLALFDLAIDSKLRGCDLVKLRVRDVAHGDQVASRAMVMQQKTQRPLKFEITAASRSKSPGTAEALRCSADVRMPQAGR
;
A
#
# COMPACT_ATOMS: atom_id res chain seq x y z
N MET A 1 15.74 -10.07 -7.02
CA MET A 1 14.68 -10.76 -6.24
C MET A 1 14.17 -11.94 -7.06
N LYS A 2 13.99 -13.12 -6.45
CA LYS A 2 13.47 -14.30 -7.15
C LYS A 2 11.94 -14.16 -7.30
N LEU A 3 11.43 -14.13 -8.53
CA LEU A 3 9.99 -13.97 -8.82
C LEU A 3 9.10 -14.99 -8.07
N LYS A 4 9.62 -16.22 -7.89
CA LYS A 4 8.93 -17.31 -7.19
C LYS A 4 8.62 -16.98 -5.73
N GLU A 5 9.53 -16.31 -5.04
CA GLU A 5 9.35 -15.95 -3.63
C GLU A 5 8.31 -14.84 -3.47
N ILE A 6 8.33 -13.85 -4.36
CA ILE A 6 7.34 -12.76 -4.41
C ILE A 6 5.93 -13.34 -4.63
N TRP A 7 5.80 -14.26 -5.59
CA TRP A 7 4.52 -14.88 -5.89
C TRP A 7 4.03 -15.77 -4.74
N ALA A 8 4.92 -16.52 -4.09
CA ALA A 8 4.57 -17.32 -2.92
C ALA A 8 4.05 -16.45 -1.76
N ILE A 9 4.68 -15.29 -1.49
CA ILE A 9 4.20 -14.36 -0.46
C ILE A 9 2.82 -13.81 -0.84
N ARG A 10 2.63 -13.44 -2.12
CA ARG A 10 1.34 -12.93 -2.61
C ARG A 10 0.20 -13.93 -2.42
N VAL A 11 0.42 -15.19 -2.80
CA VAL A 11 -0.60 -16.25 -2.68
C VAL A 11 -0.96 -16.48 -1.21
N ARG A 12 0.03 -16.45 -0.30
CA ARG A 12 -0.22 -16.57 1.14
C ARG A 12 -1.06 -15.41 1.69
N LEU A 13 -0.80 -14.18 1.23
CA LEU A 13 -1.58 -12.99 1.59
C LEU A 13 -3.01 -13.02 1.02
N GLN A 14 -3.18 -13.59 -0.18
CA GLN A 14 -4.51 -13.81 -0.75
C GLN A 14 -5.31 -14.84 0.07
N LEU A 15 -4.66 -15.92 0.50
CA LEU A 15 -5.29 -16.95 1.33
C LEU A 15 -5.67 -16.44 2.73
N SER A 16 -4.87 -15.54 3.31
CA SER A 16 -5.13 -15.01 4.65
C SER A 16 -6.28 -13.99 4.69
N THR A 17 -6.95 -13.71 3.56
CA THR A 17 -8.03 -12.71 3.40
C THR A 17 -7.71 -11.34 3.99
N ASN A 18 -6.44 -11.05 4.23
CA ASN A 18 -6.01 -9.76 4.74
C ASN A 18 -5.80 -8.79 3.57
N LEU A 19 -6.92 -8.20 3.15
CA LEU A 19 -6.97 -7.25 2.03
C LEU A 19 -6.02 -6.05 2.22
N ARG A 20 -5.76 -5.66 3.47
CA ARG A 20 -4.83 -4.57 3.81
C ARG A 20 -3.39 -4.94 3.48
N ASP A 21 -2.94 -6.09 3.96
CA ASP A 21 -1.55 -6.51 3.73
C ASP A 21 -1.31 -6.87 2.27
N LEU A 22 -2.33 -7.43 1.60
CA LEU A 22 -2.30 -7.67 0.16
C LEU A 22 -2.19 -6.36 -0.63
N ALA A 23 -2.99 -5.34 -0.27
CA ALA A 23 -2.95 -4.02 -0.90
C ALA A 23 -1.59 -3.33 -0.71
N LEU A 24 -1.04 -3.35 0.51
CA LEU A 24 0.29 -2.81 0.80
C LEU A 24 1.39 -3.57 0.06
N PHE A 25 1.27 -4.89 -0.07
CA PHE A 25 2.24 -5.71 -0.79
C PHE A 25 2.21 -5.45 -2.30
N ASP A 26 1.03 -5.39 -2.93
CA ASP A 26 0.90 -5.03 -4.33
C ASP A 26 1.43 -3.60 -4.59
N LEU A 27 1.19 -2.65 -3.68
CA LEU A 27 1.78 -1.31 -3.77
C LEU A 27 3.29 -1.29 -3.59
N ALA A 28 3.85 -2.13 -2.72
CA ALA A 28 5.29 -2.25 -2.51
C ALA A 28 6.03 -2.88 -3.70
N ILE A 29 5.32 -3.68 -4.50
CA ILE A 29 5.86 -4.22 -5.75
C ILE A 29 5.86 -3.14 -6.84
N ASP A 30 4.77 -2.37 -6.95
CA ASP A 30 4.64 -1.31 -7.96
C ASP A 30 5.55 -0.11 -7.65
N SER A 31 5.60 0.27 -6.38
CA SER A 31 6.37 1.41 -5.92
C SER A 31 7.69 0.91 -5.35
N LYS A 32 8.82 1.37 -5.89
CA LYS A 32 10.16 1.08 -5.33
C LYS A 32 10.40 1.77 -3.96
N LEU A 33 9.37 1.84 -3.12
CA LEU A 33 9.39 2.44 -1.79
C LEU A 33 10.15 1.55 -0.82
N ARG A 34 10.72 2.18 0.21
CA ARG A 34 11.30 1.44 1.34
C ARG A 34 10.18 0.98 2.26
N GLY A 35 10.41 -0.11 3.00
CA GLY A 35 9.44 -0.61 3.97
C GLY A 35 8.97 0.45 4.98
N CYS A 36 9.85 1.38 5.38
CA CYS A 36 9.50 2.48 6.28
C CYS A 36 8.59 3.54 5.65
N ASP A 37 8.68 3.74 4.34
CA ASP A 37 7.78 4.64 3.59
C ASP A 37 6.43 3.95 3.37
N LEU A 38 6.42 2.63 3.17
CA LEU A 38 5.22 1.83 2.97
C LEU A 38 4.29 1.82 4.21
N VAL A 39 4.86 1.62 5.41
CA VAL A 39 4.05 1.63 6.66
C VAL A 39 3.53 3.01 7.03
N LYS A 40 4.07 4.08 6.45
CA LYS A 40 3.63 5.47 6.66
C LYS A 40 2.75 6.00 5.52
N LEU A 41 2.58 5.20 4.47
CA LEU A 41 1.74 5.53 3.32
C LEU A 41 0.30 5.72 3.78
N ARG A 42 -0.30 6.87 3.43
CA ARG A 42 -1.70 7.12 3.75
C ARG A 42 -2.57 6.84 2.54
N VAL A 43 -3.83 6.48 2.80
CA VAL A 43 -4.85 6.26 1.77
C VAL A 43 -4.95 7.43 0.82
N ARG A 44 -4.94 8.66 1.36
CA ARG A 44 -5.02 9.90 0.56
C ARG A 44 -3.85 10.11 -0.40
N ASP A 45 -2.71 9.45 -0.15
CA ASP A 45 -1.54 9.55 -1.02
C ASP A 45 -1.71 8.64 -2.26
N VAL A 46 -2.64 7.69 -2.20
CA VAL A 46 -2.81 6.58 -3.17
C VAL A 46 -4.20 6.57 -3.81
N ALA A 47 -5.23 7.03 -3.10
CA ALA A 47 -6.63 7.00 -3.51
C ALA A 47 -7.31 8.34 -3.22
N HIS A 48 -8.22 8.70 -4.12
CA HIS A 48 -9.09 9.87 -4.00
C HIS A 48 -10.54 9.39 -4.01
N GLY A 49 -11.23 9.52 -2.87
CA GLY A 49 -12.55 8.92 -2.67
C GLY A 49 -12.48 7.40 -2.79
N ASP A 50 -13.30 6.82 -3.67
CA ASP A 50 -13.35 5.38 -3.95
C ASP A 50 -12.41 4.92 -5.06
N GLN A 51 -11.69 5.83 -5.71
CA GLN A 51 -10.81 5.47 -6.82
C GLN A 51 -9.34 5.58 -6.44
N VAL A 52 -8.59 4.53 -6.74
CA VAL A 52 -7.13 4.52 -6.64
C VAL A 52 -6.56 5.39 -7.76
N ALA A 53 -5.74 6.37 -7.38
CA ALA A 53 -5.13 7.31 -8.32
C ALA A 53 -4.21 6.58 -9.31
N SER A 54 -3.99 7.16 -10.49
CA SER A 54 -3.05 6.60 -11.47
C SER A 54 -1.59 6.82 -11.08
N ARG A 55 -1.33 7.88 -10.33
CA ARG A 55 -0.03 8.24 -9.78
C ARG A 55 -0.19 8.63 -8.33
N ALA A 56 0.74 8.15 -7.51
CA ALA A 56 0.88 8.55 -6.12
C ALA A 56 2.17 9.33 -5.94
N MET A 57 2.16 10.27 -5.00
CA MET A 57 3.34 11.03 -4.60
C MET A 57 3.57 10.88 -3.12
N VAL A 58 4.75 10.39 -2.75
CA VAL A 58 5.12 10.12 -1.36
C VAL A 58 6.43 10.82 -1.05
N MET A 59 6.49 11.50 0.08
CA MET A 59 7.75 12.06 0.58
C MET A 59 8.59 10.94 1.18
N GLN A 60 9.71 10.60 0.55
CA GLN A 60 10.64 9.61 1.09
C GLN A 60 11.27 10.14 2.38
N GLN A 61 11.19 9.36 3.45
CA GLN A 61 11.67 9.79 4.76
C GLN A 61 13.18 10.03 4.78
N LYS A 62 13.93 9.13 4.14
CA LYS A 62 15.39 9.12 4.21
C LYS A 62 16.02 10.25 3.41
N THR A 63 15.43 10.57 2.27
CA THR A 63 15.95 11.56 1.32
C THR A 63 15.22 12.89 1.40
N GLN A 64 14.07 12.95 2.08
CA GLN A 64 13.15 14.10 2.10
C GLN A 64 12.79 14.57 0.68
N ARG A 65 12.76 13.64 -0.27
CA ARG A 65 12.45 13.93 -1.67
C ARG A 65 11.08 13.36 -2.04
N PRO A 66 10.25 14.11 -2.77
CA PRO A 66 9.00 13.58 -3.31
C PRO A 66 9.33 12.51 -4.36
N LEU A 67 8.88 11.29 -4.12
CA LEU A 67 8.89 10.22 -5.11
C LEU A 67 7.50 10.12 -5.72
N LYS A 68 7.41 10.35 -7.03
CA LYS A 68 6.22 10.03 -7.82
C LYS A 68 6.39 8.64 -8.39
N PHE A 69 5.38 7.78 -8.20
CA PHE A 69 5.35 6.46 -8.81
C PHE A 69 3.99 6.23 -9.47
N GLU A 70 4.00 5.37 -10.48
CA GLU A 70 2.78 4.97 -11.18
C GLU A 70 2.18 3.77 -10.47
N ILE A 71 0.86 3.81 -10.29
CA ILE A 71 0.10 2.68 -9.78
C ILE A 71 -0.43 1.93 -10.99
N THR A 72 -0.04 0.68 -11.13
CA THR A 72 -0.41 -0.14 -12.27
C THR A 72 -1.92 -0.39 -12.24
N ALA A 73 -2.58 -0.45 -13.41
CA ALA A 73 -4.01 -0.77 -13.50
C ALA A 73 -4.35 -2.09 -12.79
N ALA A 74 -3.41 -3.05 -12.80
CA ALA A 74 -3.52 -4.29 -12.08
C ALA A 74 -3.76 -4.09 -10.56
N SER A 75 -3.07 -3.14 -9.92
CA SER A 75 -3.27 -2.85 -8.49
C SER A 75 -4.53 -2.04 -8.20
N ARG A 76 -5.07 -1.35 -9.22
CA ARG A 76 -6.39 -0.69 -9.17
C ARG A 76 -7.55 -1.67 -9.32
N SER A 77 -7.40 -2.69 -10.17
CA SER A 77 -8.47 -3.64 -10.51
C SER A 77 -8.44 -4.94 -9.71
N LYS A 78 -7.30 -5.29 -9.08
CA LYS A 78 -7.14 -6.57 -8.35
C LYS A 78 -8.07 -6.71 -7.14
N SER A 79 -8.53 -5.62 -6.53
CA SER A 79 -9.51 -5.67 -5.45
C SER A 79 -10.45 -4.47 -5.52
N PRO A 80 -11.78 -4.64 -5.63
CA PRO A 80 -12.74 -3.53 -5.60
C PRO A 80 -12.75 -2.75 -4.26
N GLY A 81 -12.01 -3.22 -3.25
CA GLY A 81 -11.87 -2.59 -1.95
C GLY A 81 -10.46 -2.13 -1.59
N THR A 82 -9.53 -1.91 -2.52
CA THR A 82 -8.16 -1.48 -2.16
C THR A 82 -8.16 -0.12 -1.44
N ALA A 83 -8.95 0.83 -1.93
CA ALA A 83 -9.16 2.12 -1.27
C ALA A 83 -9.81 1.93 0.10
N GLU A 84 -10.78 1.02 0.22
CA GLU A 84 -11.49 0.72 1.46
C GLU A 84 -10.65 -0.02 2.51
N ALA A 85 -9.85 -0.99 2.09
CA ALA A 85 -8.92 -1.72 2.93
C ALA A 85 -7.80 -0.80 3.45
N LEU A 86 -7.36 0.16 2.62
CA LEU A 86 -6.46 1.23 3.04
C LEU A 86 -7.18 2.21 3.99
N ARG A 87 -8.46 2.58 3.76
CA ARG A 87 -9.28 3.39 4.70
C ARG A 87 -9.39 2.73 6.07
N CYS A 88 -9.70 1.44 6.11
CA CYS A 88 -9.79 0.65 7.34
C CYS A 88 -8.45 0.61 8.11
N SER A 89 -7.33 0.88 7.46
CA SER A 89 -6.01 1.02 8.08
C SER A 89 -5.73 2.43 8.65
N ALA A 90 -6.34 3.49 8.12
CA ALA A 90 -6.10 4.86 8.55
C ALA A 90 -6.96 5.30 9.74
N ASP A 91 -8.08 4.62 9.99
CA ASP A 91 -8.93 4.83 11.17
C ASP A 91 -8.53 4.00 12.39
N VAL A 92 -7.54 3.10 12.28
CA VAL A 92 -6.85 2.57 13.46
C VAL A 92 -5.87 3.63 13.95
N ARG A 93 -6.39 4.63 14.67
CA ARG A 93 -5.63 5.29 15.73
C ARG A 93 -5.18 4.16 16.65
N MET A 94 -3.94 3.70 16.48
CA MET A 94 -3.26 2.93 17.52
C MET A 94 -3.45 3.74 18.81
N PRO A 95 -4.09 3.20 19.86
CA PRO A 95 -4.24 3.94 21.09
C PRO A 95 -2.83 4.31 21.52
N GLN A 96 -2.55 5.61 21.66
CA GLN A 96 -1.33 6.00 22.35
C GLN A 96 -1.42 5.35 23.71
N ALA A 97 -0.48 4.47 24.00
CA ALA A 97 -0.26 3.96 25.34
C ALA A 97 -0.22 5.19 26.25
N GLY A 98 -1.23 5.27 27.12
CA GLY A 98 -1.29 6.28 28.17
C GLY A 98 -0.04 6.15 29.04
N ARG A 99 0.36 7.30 29.58
CA ARG A 99 1.51 7.51 30.48
C ARG A 99 1.63 6.44 31.56
#